data_AF-A0A409XPN7-F1
#
_entry.id   AF-A0A409XPN7-F1
#
_cell.length_a   1.000
_cell.length_b   1.000
_cell.length_c   1.000
_cell.angle_alpha   90.00
_cell.angle_beta   90.00
_cell.angle_gamma   90.00
#
_symmetry.space_group_name_H-M   'P 1'
#
loop_
_entity.id
_entity.type
_entity.pdbx_description
1 polymer ?
#
loop_
_entity_poly.entity_id
_entity_poly.type
_entity_poly.pdbx_seq_one_letter_code
_entity_poly.pdbx_strand_id
1 'polypeptide(L)'
;MIGSLFPFKNDSRLDYIQREVVAFIQSPNYHFELPEISPQLWRQMNSDRSVAERLEFLGDAIMHSSLADGLNEHFPYEGPGFYTHVRSVLEANSTFAHLMIKVGSSSADNPVKAAGDIFESIMAAFHREQGSDVFGQYFRKYFSDLILRAGKACKIYQYVI
;
A
#
# COMPACT_ATOMS: atom_id res chain seq x y z
N MET A 1 18.46 10.17 -2.35
CA MET A 1 18.70 8.74 -2.65
C MET A 1 17.44 8.17 -3.27
N ILE A 2 17.56 7.49 -4.41
CA ILE A 2 16.47 6.65 -4.94
C ILE A 2 16.33 5.50 -3.95
N GLY A 3 15.25 5.47 -3.17
CA GLY A 3 14.98 4.35 -2.25
C GLY A 3 14.86 3.04 -3.03
N SER A 4 15.25 1.91 -2.43
CA SER A 4 15.13 0.61 -3.08
C SER A 4 13.66 0.20 -3.25
N LEU A 5 13.30 -0.40 -4.39
CA LEU A 5 12.00 -1.07 -4.61
C LEU A 5 11.84 -2.33 -3.75
N PHE A 6 12.92 -2.80 -3.14
CA PHE A 6 12.99 -3.86 -2.15
C PHE A 6 13.81 -3.36 -0.95
N PRO A 7 13.20 -2.59 -0.03
CA PRO A 7 13.91 -1.92 1.07
C PRO A 7 14.29 -2.84 2.24
N PHE A 8 13.67 -4.02 2.37
CA PHE A 8 13.96 -4.91 3.48
C PHE A 8 15.29 -5.64 3.28
N LYS A 9 15.94 -5.99 4.40
CA LYS A 9 17.20 -6.75 4.37
C LYS A 9 16.96 -8.11 3.70
N ASN A 10 17.81 -8.46 2.73
CA ASN A 10 17.79 -9.76 2.08
C ASN A 10 17.73 -10.90 3.11
N ASP A 11 16.95 -11.94 2.79
CA ASP A 11 16.70 -13.15 3.58
C ASP A 11 15.93 -12.92 4.90
N SER A 12 15.53 -11.69 5.19
CA SER A 12 14.62 -11.40 6.31
C SER A 12 13.19 -11.86 5.99
N ARG A 13 12.41 -12.10 7.05
CA ARG A 13 10.97 -12.36 6.95
C ARG A 13 10.24 -11.30 6.13
N LEU A 14 10.57 -10.02 6.33
CA LEU A 14 9.92 -8.91 5.64
C LEU A 14 10.26 -8.90 4.15
N ASP A 15 11.52 -9.19 3.79
CA ASP A 15 11.94 -9.33 2.39
C ASP A 15 11.21 -10.49 1.70
N TYR A 16 11.07 -11.65 2.35
CA TYR A 16 10.30 -12.76 1.82
C TYR A 16 8.83 -12.40 1.56
N ILE A 17 8.15 -11.83 2.56
CA ILE A 17 6.75 -11.40 2.42
C ILE A 17 6.63 -10.36 1.29
N GLN A 18 7.55 -9.40 1.22
CA GLN A 18 7.53 -8.38 0.19
C GLN A 18 7.70 -8.95 -1.21
N ARG A 19 8.61 -9.90 -1.41
CA ARG A 19 8.78 -10.56 -2.72
C ARG A 19 7.51 -11.28 -3.16
N GLU A 20 6.83 -11.98 -2.24
CA GLU A 20 5.55 -12.63 -2.53
C GLU A 20 4.44 -11.63 -2.89
N VAL A 21 4.35 -10.51 -2.16
CA VAL A 21 3.39 -9.44 -2.46
C VAL A 21 3.68 -8.79 -3.80
N VAL A 22 4.94 -8.45 -4.08
CA VAL A 22 5.36 -7.79 -5.32
C VAL A 22 5.17 -8.72 -6.52
N ALA A 23 5.53 -10.00 -6.40
CA ALA A 23 5.29 -10.98 -7.45
C ALA A 23 3.79 -11.10 -7.78
N PHE A 24 2.92 -11.05 -6.76
CA PHE A 24 1.48 -11.04 -6.97
C PHE A 24 1.00 -9.75 -7.62
N ILE A 25 1.47 -8.57 -7.18
CA ILE A 25 1.16 -7.29 -7.83
C ILE A 25 1.52 -7.36 -9.31
N GLN A 26 2.74 -7.78 -9.64
CA GLN A 26 3.23 -7.83 -11.02
C GLN A 26 2.55 -8.91 -11.88
N SER A 27 1.84 -9.85 -11.26
CA SER A 27 1.14 -10.90 -11.99
C SER A 27 -0.01 -10.34 -12.85
N PRO A 28 -0.32 -10.97 -13.99
CA PRO A 28 -1.48 -10.58 -14.81
C PRO A 28 -2.83 -10.85 -14.14
N ASN A 29 -2.86 -11.67 -13.08
CA ASN A 29 -4.08 -12.08 -12.39
C ASN A 29 -4.50 -11.10 -11.29
N TYR A 30 -3.60 -10.21 -10.87
CA TYR A 30 -3.95 -9.13 -9.96
C TYR A 30 -4.31 -7.90 -10.78
N HIS A 31 -5.53 -7.39 -10.58
CA HIS A 31 -6.00 -6.16 -11.19
C HIS A 31 -6.00 -5.04 -10.15
N PHE A 32 -5.47 -3.87 -10.52
CA PHE A 32 -5.44 -2.71 -9.65
C PHE A 32 -5.75 -1.46 -10.47
N GLU A 33 -6.56 -0.57 -9.91
CA GLU A 33 -6.87 0.73 -10.48
C GLU A 33 -6.74 1.78 -9.39
N LEU A 34 -6.17 2.92 -9.72
CA LEU A 34 -6.23 4.08 -8.85
C LEU A 34 -7.68 4.58 -8.74
N PRO A 35 -8.07 5.09 -7.57
CA PRO A 35 -9.38 5.68 -7.43
C PRO A 35 -9.43 7.00 -8.21
N GLU A 36 -10.61 7.35 -8.70
CA GLU A 36 -10.82 8.62 -9.37
C GLU A 36 -10.95 9.74 -8.33
N ILE A 37 -10.18 10.82 -8.52
CA ILE A 37 -10.28 12.07 -7.75
C ILE A 37 -10.49 13.24 -8.70
N SER A 38 -11.11 14.32 -8.21
CA SER A 38 -11.47 15.46 -9.06
C SER A 38 -10.25 16.14 -9.71
N PRO A 39 -10.38 16.67 -10.95
CA PRO A 39 -9.31 17.44 -11.59
C PRO A 39 -8.85 18.67 -10.80
N GLN A 40 -9.74 19.23 -9.97
CA GLN A 40 -9.44 20.33 -9.07
C GLN A 40 -8.46 19.88 -7.98
N LEU A 41 -8.74 18.75 -7.32
CA LEU A 41 -7.90 18.22 -6.26
C LEU A 41 -6.56 17.73 -6.78
N TRP A 42 -6.55 17.08 -7.96
CA TRP A 42 -5.32 16.77 -8.69
C TRP A 42 -4.45 18.00 -8.92
N ARG A 43 -5.03 19.10 -9.39
CA ARG A 43 -4.28 20.36 -9.59
C ARG A 43 -3.76 20.93 -8.29
N GLN A 44 -4.55 20.89 -7.21
CA GLN A 44 -4.11 21.38 -5.90
C GLN A 44 -2.93 20.58 -5.35
N MET A 45 -3.00 19.25 -5.39
CA MET A 45 -1.90 18.37 -4.98
C MET A 45 -0.60 18.66 -5.73
N ASN A 46 -0.68 18.98 -7.02
CA ASN A 46 0.50 19.25 -7.84
C ASN A 46 1.02 20.70 -7.75
N SER A 47 0.19 21.66 -7.34
CA SER A 47 0.55 23.09 -7.33
C SER A 47 0.82 23.65 -5.94
N ASP A 48 0.29 23.03 -4.89
CA ASP A 48 0.47 23.44 -3.50
C ASP A 48 1.08 22.30 -2.68
N ARG A 49 2.38 22.43 -2.40
CA ARG A 49 3.13 21.48 -1.59
C ARG A 49 2.53 21.28 -0.19
N SER A 50 1.99 22.34 0.42
CA SER A 50 1.38 22.24 1.75
C SER A 50 0.07 21.44 1.70
N VAL A 51 -0.68 21.52 0.60
CA VAL A 51 -1.83 20.63 0.38
C VAL A 51 -1.39 19.18 0.23
N ALA A 52 -0.34 18.93 -0.57
CA ALA A 52 0.20 17.58 -0.76
C ALA A 52 0.67 16.95 0.56
N GLU A 53 1.49 17.67 1.34
CA GLU A 53 2.01 17.17 2.63
C GLU A 53 0.89 16.88 3.65
N ARG A 54 -0.21 17.65 3.65
CA ARG A 54 -1.38 17.37 4.49
C ARG A 54 -2.15 16.12 4.03
N LEU A 55 -2.23 15.90 2.73
CA LEU A 55 -2.90 14.72 2.17
C LEU A 55 -2.05 13.46 2.35
N GLU A 56 -0.72 13.55 2.20
CA GLU A 56 0.24 12.47 2.55
C GLU A 56 0.01 12.05 4.01
N PHE A 57 0.06 13.01 4.94
CA PHE A 57 -0.16 12.74 6.36
C PHE A 57 -1.51 12.07 6.66
N LEU A 58 -2.60 12.55 6.05
CA LEU A 58 -3.92 11.95 6.21
C LEU A 58 -3.99 10.55 5.57
N GLY A 59 -3.33 10.38 4.43
CA GLY A 59 -3.30 9.16 3.64
C GLY A 59 -2.60 8.03 4.37
N ASP A 60 -1.43 8.31 4.96
CA ASP A 60 -0.70 7.39 5.83
C ASP A 60 -1.62 6.88 6.96
N ALA A 61 -2.30 7.78 7.68
CA ALA A 61 -3.21 7.40 8.77
C ALA A 61 -4.41 6.55 8.29
N ILE A 62 -5.02 6.89 7.15
CA ILE A 62 -6.13 6.14 6.56
C ILE A 62 -5.67 4.74 6.12
N MET A 63 -4.53 4.66 5.43
CA MET A 63 -3.96 3.39 4.98
C MET A 63 -3.57 2.51 6.17
N HIS A 64 -2.94 3.09 7.19
CA HIS A 64 -2.55 2.38 8.40
C HIS A 64 -3.75 1.75 9.11
N SER A 65 -4.81 2.54 9.34
CA SER A 65 -6.05 2.05 9.98
C SER A 65 -6.76 0.99 9.13
N SER A 66 -6.90 1.24 7.82
CA SER A 66 -7.59 0.31 6.91
C SER A 66 -6.85 -1.03 6.79
N LEU A 67 -5.51 -1.01 6.73
CA LEU A 67 -4.70 -2.22 6.74
C LEU A 67 -4.80 -2.97 8.08
N ALA A 68 -4.80 -2.25 9.20
CA ALA A 68 -4.97 -2.88 10.52
C ALA A 68 -6.34 -3.57 10.64
N ASP A 69 -7.42 -2.89 10.24
CA ASP A 69 -8.76 -3.45 10.25
C ASP A 69 -8.88 -4.66 9.31
N GLY A 70 -8.42 -4.52 8.06
CA GLY A 70 -8.45 -5.62 7.09
C GLY A 70 -7.60 -6.83 7.52
N LEU A 71 -6.46 -6.60 8.18
CA LEU A 71 -5.66 -7.69 8.76
C LEU A 71 -6.41 -8.42 9.87
N ASN A 72 -7.09 -7.69 10.76
CA ASN A 72 -7.87 -8.27 11.84
C ASN A 72 -9.10 -9.02 11.30
N GLU A 73 -9.73 -8.54 10.23
CA GLU A 73 -10.83 -9.24 9.56
C GLU A 73 -10.38 -10.57 8.93
N HIS A 74 -9.24 -10.59 8.26
CA HIS A 74 -8.74 -11.78 7.55
C HIS A 74 -7.97 -12.76 8.44
N PHE A 75 -7.37 -12.31 9.54
CA PHE A 75 -6.50 -13.09 10.41
C PHE A 75 -6.78 -12.86 11.91
N PRO A 76 -8.03 -12.99 12.40
CA PRO A 76 -8.47 -12.49 13.73
C PRO A 76 -7.79 -13.14 14.94
N TYR A 77 -7.07 -14.25 14.75
CA TYR A 77 -6.45 -15.03 15.84
C TYR A 77 -4.92 -14.89 15.87
N GLU A 78 -4.33 -14.07 14.99
CA GLU A 78 -2.89 -13.89 14.95
C GLU A 78 -2.40 -12.88 16.02
N GLY A 79 -1.12 -12.96 16.38
CA GLY A 79 -0.53 -12.11 17.41
C GLY A 79 -0.01 -10.75 16.90
N PRO A 80 0.32 -9.80 17.81
CA PRO A 80 0.82 -8.47 17.44
C PRO A 80 2.06 -8.47 16.54
N GLY A 81 2.94 -9.46 16.70
CA GLY A 81 4.12 -9.62 15.85
C GLY A 81 3.77 -9.98 14.41
N PHE A 82 2.74 -10.81 14.18
CA PHE A 82 2.24 -11.10 12.84
C PHE A 82 1.68 -9.85 12.18
N TYR A 83 0.78 -9.14 12.86
CA TYR A 83 0.17 -7.92 12.33
C TYR A 83 1.23 -6.87 11.98
N THR A 84 2.22 -6.69 12.86
CA THR A 84 3.31 -5.74 12.62
C THR A 84 4.10 -6.11 11.36
N HIS A 85 4.55 -7.37 11.22
CA HIS A 85 5.33 -7.76 10.05
C HIS A 85 4.55 -7.63 8.73
N VAL A 86 3.29 -8.09 8.72
CA VAL A 86 2.47 -8.07 7.50
C VAL A 86 2.13 -6.63 7.13
N ARG A 87 1.69 -5.82 8.11
CA ARG A 87 1.36 -4.41 7.88
C ARG A 87 2.58 -3.63 7.40
N SER A 88 3.75 -3.80 8.03
CA SER A 88 4.97 -3.09 7.61
C SER A 88 5.37 -3.33 6.16
N VAL A 89 5.01 -4.50 5.58
CA VAL A 89 5.23 -4.77 4.16
C VAL A 89 4.15 -4.11 3.30
N LEU A 90 2.88 -4.22 3.69
CA LEU A 90 1.76 -3.67 2.92
C LEU A 90 1.72 -2.13 2.93
N GLU A 91 2.13 -1.50 4.03
CA GLU A 91 2.19 -0.04 4.21
C GLU A 91 3.52 0.57 3.73
N ALA A 92 4.45 -0.23 3.18
CA ALA A 92 5.73 0.29 2.72
C ALA A 92 5.57 1.11 1.42
N ASN A 93 6.26 2.25 1.33
CA ASN A 93 6.38 3.06 0.11
C ASN A 93 6.75 2.23 -1.14
N SER A 94 7.57 1.19 -0.98
CA SER A 94 7.89 0.27 -2.07
C SER A 94 6.66 -0.49 -2.60
N THR A 95 5.76 -0.93 -1.72
CA THR A 95 4.53 -1.64 -2.12
C THR A 95 3.60 -0.70 -2.88
N PHE A 96 3.43 0.53 -2.40
CA PHE A 96 2.69 1.57 -3.10
C PHE A 96 3.34 1.95 -4.44
N ALA A 97 4.67 2.05 -4.50
CA ALA A 97 5.39 2.28 -5.74
C ALA A 97 5.15 1.16 -6.77
N HIS A 98 5.13 -0.11 -6.36
CA HIS A 98 4.80 -1.23 -7.26
C HIS A 98 3.36 -1.15 -7.77
N LEU A 99 2.39 -0.73 -6.94
CA LEU A 99 1.01 -0.48 -7.40
C LEU A 99 0.97 0.67 -8.42
N MET A 100 1.65 1.78 -8.15
CA MET A 100 1.74 2.93 -9.06
C MET A 100 2.41 2.58 -10.39
N ILE A 101 3.46 1.76 -10.37
CA ILE A 101 4.13 1.24 -11.57
C ILE A 101 3.17 0.35 -12.37
N LYS A 102 2.41 -0.53 -11.71
CA LYS A 102 1.48 -1.45 -12.38
C LYS A 102 0.42 -0.72 -13.20
N VAL A 103 -0.05 0.44 -12.73
CA VAL A 103 -1.04 1.27 -13.44
C VAL A 103 -0.41 2.31 -14.36
N GLY A 104 0.91 2.26 -14.56
CA GLY A 104 1.63 3.21 -15.43
C GLY A 104 1.69 4.64 -14.89
N SER A 105 1.41 4.86 -13.60
CA SER A 105 1.45 6.18 -12.96
C SER A 105 2.80 6.50 -12.30
N SER A 106 3.75 5.56 -12.32
CA SER A 106 5.15 5.75 -11.95
C SER A 106 6.05 4.81 -12.77
N SER A 107 7.36 5.03 -12.76
CA SER A 107 8.37 4.12 -13.31
C SER A 107 9.31 3.60 -12.21
N ALA A 108 10.09 2.58 -12.51
CA ALA A 108 11.10 2.04 -11.60
C ALA A 108 12.27 3.01 -11.32
N ASP A 109 12.47 4.01 -12.20
CA ASP A 109 13.51 5.03 -12.05
C ASP A 109 13.07 6.17 -11.12
N ASN A 110 11.77 6.29 -10.84
CA ASN A 110 11.25 7.31 -9.95
C ASN A 110 11.64 7.04 -8.48
N PRO A 111 11.83 8.08 -7.66
CA PRO A 111 12.07 7.90 -6.23
C PRO A 111 10.92 7.16 -5.55
N VAL A 112 11.22 5.99 -4.95
CA VAL A 112 10.21 5.15 -4.27
C VAL A 112 9.43 5.90 -3.19
N LYS A 113 10.08 6.76 -2.41
CA LYS A 113 9.38 7.59 -1.41
C LYS A 113 8.33 8.49 -2.09
N ALA A 114 8.72 9.20 -3.14
CA ALA A 114 7.79 10.11 -3.84
C ALA A 114 6.58 9.37 -4.43
N ALA A 115 6.77 8.17 -4.98
CA ALA A 115 5.66 7.36 -5.47
C ALA A 115 4.71 6.91 -4.34
N GLY A 116 5.25 6.57 -3.16
CA GLY A 116 4.47 6.27 -1.96
C GLY A 116 3.69 7.48 -1.44
N ASP A 117 4.36 8.63 -1.28
CA ASP A 117 3.72 9.88 -0.80
C ASP A 117 2.56 10.31 -1.73
N ILE A 118 2.74 10.15 -3.05
CA ILE A 118 1.69 10.43 -4.05
C ILE A 118 0.53 9.44 -3.87
N PHE A 119 0.80 8.15 -3.71
CA PHE A 119 -0.23 7.13 -3.51
C PHE A 119 -1.09 7.45 -2.28
N GLU A 120 -0.46 7.73 -1.14
CA GLU A 120 -1.15 8.08 0.10
C GLU A 120 -1.99 9.35 -0.06
N SER A 121 -1.44 10.36 -0.74
CA SER A 121 -2.18 11.59 -1.03
C SER A 121 -3.42 11.34 -1.89
N ILE A 122 -3.35 10.43 -2.87
CA ILE A 122 -4.51 10.01 -3.68
C ILE A 122 -5.55 9.31 -2.81
N MET A 123 -5.14 8.42 -1.90
CA MET A 123 -6.06 7.72 -1.00
C MET A 123 -6.78 8.71 -0.07
N ALA A 124 -6.07 9.68 0.50
CA ALA A 124 -6.65 10.73 1.32
C ALA A 124 -7.62 11.62 0.54
N ALA A 125 -7.24 12.01 -0.68
CA ALA A 125 -8.07 12.80 -1.57
C ALA A 125 -9.38 12.06 -1.90
N PHE A 126 -9.27 10.79 -2.28
CA PHE A 126 -10.42 9.95 -2.58
C PHE A 126 -11.34 9.75 -1.37
N HIS A 127 -10.76 9.42 -0.21
CA HIS A 127 -11.53 9.31 1.03
C HIS A 127 -12.27 10.60 1.38
N ARG A 128 -11.63 11.76 1.18
CA ARG A 128 -12.25 13.07 1.45
C ARG A 128 -13.39 13.39 0.50
N GLU A 129 -13.28 13.04 -0.78
CA GLU A 129 -14.31 13.33 -1.79
C GLU A 129 -15.49 12.35 -1.72
N GLN A 130 -15.24 11.07 -1.46
CA GLN A 130 -16.25 10.01 -1.55
C GLN A 130 -16.77 9.51 -0.19
N GLY A 131 -16.08 9.82 0.90
CA GLY A 131 -16.41 9.37 2.25
C GLY A 131 -15.93 7.95 2.57
N SER A 132 -16.00 7.60 3.86
CA SER A 132 -15.40 6.38 4.43
C SER A 132 -16.02 5.09 3.90
N ASP A 133 -17.32 5.06 3.62
CA ASP A 133 -17.99 3.84 3.14
C ASP A 133 -17.54 3.44 1.74
N VAL A 134 -17.41 4.42 0.83
CA VAL A 134 -16.94 4.20 -0.54
C VAL A 134 -15.46 3.85 -0.53
N PHE A 135 -14.66 4.53 0.30
CA PHE A 135 -13.27 4.19 0.52
C PHE A 135 -13.10 2.75 1.01
N GLY A 136 -13.87 2.32 2.02
CA GLY A 136 -13.80 0.97 2.55
C GLY A 136 -14.16 -0.10 1.52
N GLN A 137 -15.13 0.17 0.63
CA GLN A 137 -15.45 -0.73 -0.49
C GLN A 137 -14.30 -0.83 -1.50
N TYR A 138 -13.70 0.31 -1.88
CA TYR A 138 -12.52 0.36 -2.73
C TYR A 138 -11.34 -0.41 -2.10
N PHE A 139 -11.06 -0.14 -0.82
CA PHE A 139 -9.98 -0.78 -0.09
C PHE A 139 -10.15 -2.30 -0.06
N ARG A 140 -11.31 -2.82 0.34
CA ARG A 140 -11.58 -4.26 0.33
C ARG A 140 -11.43 -4.88 -1.05
N LYS A 141 -11.89 -4.19 -2.10
CA LYS A 141 -11.77 -4.68 -3.49
C LYS A 141 -10.33 -4.96 -3.91
N TYR A 142 -9.39 -4.07 -3.56
CA TYR A 142 -8.00 -4.17 -4.05
C TYR A 142 -7.01 -4.72 -3.01
N PHE A 143 -7.21 -4.46 -1.73
CA PHE A 143 -6.25 -4.84 -0.69
C PHE A 143 -6.51 -6.19 -0.03
N SER A 144 -7.72 -6.76 -0.11
CA SER A 144 -8.00 -8.06 0.53
C SER A 144 -7.09 -9.18 0.02
N ASP A 145 -6.87 -9.29 -1.29
CA ASP A 145 -5.99 -10.33 -1.84
C ASP A 145 -4.51 -10.08 -1.50
N LEU A 146 -4.09 -8.80 -1.42
CA LEU A 146 -2.75 -8.44 -0.95
C LEU A 146 -2.54 -8.82 0.52
N ILE A 147 -3.53 -8.53 1.37
CA ILE A 147 -3.54 -8.92 2.79
C ILE A 147 -3.45 -10.43 2.92
N LEU A 148 -4.27 -11.18 2.19
CA LEU A 148 -4.25 -12.64 2.21
C LEU A 148 -2.90 -13.20 1.72
N ARG A 149 -2.32 -12.63 0.67
CA ARG A 149 -0.99 -13.03 0.16
C ARG A 149 0.09 -12.79 1.20
N ALA A 150 0.16 -11.58 1.74
CA ALA A 150 1.18 -11.18 2.71
C ALA A 150 1.06 -11.98 4.01
N GLY A 151 -0.16 -12.17 4.52
CA GLY A 151 -0.42 -12.98 5.70
C GLY A 151 -0.05 -14.44 5.53
N LYS A 152 -0.41 -15.07 4.39
CA LYS A 152 0.02 -16.45 4.08
C LYS A 152 1.54 -16.57 4.01
N ALA A 153 2.21 -15.64 3.33
CA ALA A 153 3.68 -15.62 3.25
C ALA A 153 4.32 -15.49 4.64
N CYS A 154 3.78 -14.63 5.50
CA CYS A 154 4.27 -14.47 6.88
C CYS A 154 4.12 -15.77 7.68
N LYS A 155 3.00 -16.48 7.53
CA LYS A 155 2.79 -17.78 8.20
C LYS A 155 3.73 -18.84 7.67
N ILE A 156 3.93 -18.95 6.36
CA ILE A 156 4.87 -19.92 5.75
C ILE A 156 6.28 -19.73 6.29
N TYR A 157 6.78 -18.48 6.34
CA TYR A 157 8.13 -18.21 6.84
C TYR A 157 8.33 -18.65 8.29
N GLN A 158 7.27 -18.72 9.12
CA GLN A 158 7.36 -19.22 10.50
C GLN A 158 7.63 -20.73 10.58
N TYR A 159 7.44 -21.49 9.49
CA TYR A 159 7.62 -22.95 9.45
C TYR A 159 8.82 -23.43 8.60
N VAL A 160 9.49 -22.53 7.87
CA VAL A 160 10.53 -22.89 6.88
C VAL A 160 11.96 -22.62 7.38
N ILE A 161 12.13 -21.95 8.53
CA ILE A 161 13.43 -21.62 9.14
C ILE A 161 13.45 -22.02 10.60
#